data_AF-A0A1E1MWR3-F1
#
_entry.id   AF-A0A1E1MWR3-F1
#
_cell.length_a   1.000
_cell.length_b   1.000
_cell.length_c   1.000
_cell.angle_alpha   90.00
_cell.angle_beta   90.00
_cell.angle_gamma   90.00
#
_symmetry.space_group_name_H-M   'P 1'
#
loop_
_entity.id
_entity.type
_entity.pdbx_description
1 polymer ?
#
loop_
_entity_poly.entity_id
_entity_poly.type
_entity_poly.pdbx_seq_one_letter_code
_entity_poly.pdbx_strand_id
1 'polypeptide(L)'
;MPSKGKGAFGHVSEFITHEGRLISREKEAQKIIYPGGTTEYWNTEQLLVQVAESIDIFEERYPNKIPVFIFDQSSAHASHREGALDAFRMNLTEGGVPEPQKATYFPPDTNTKR
;
A
#
# COMPACT_ATOMS: atom_id res chain seq x y z
N MET A 1 26.56 -21.11 10.66
CA MET A 1 25.82 -19.92 10.20
C MET A 1 25.68 -18.98 11.38
N PRO A 2 26.25 -17.76 11.37
CA PRO A 2 25.99 -16.79 12.44
C PRO A 2 24.49 -16.51 12.50
N SER A 3 23.91 -16.44 13.69
CA SER A 3 22.55 -15.93 13.86
C SER A 3 22.52 -14.49 13.36
N LYS A 4 21.53 -14.13 12.52
CA LYS A 4 21.29 -12.74 12.14
C LYS A 4 21.19 -11.93 13.44
N GLY A 5 22.02 -10.89 13.58
CA GLY A 5 21.92 -9.97 14.71
C GLY A 5 20.53 -9.35 14.80
N LYS A 6 20.12 -8.90 15.99
CA LYS A 6 18.88 -8.14 16.23
C LYS A 6 18.98 -6.74 15.61
N GLY A 7 19.24 -6.65 14.31
CA GLY A 7 19.38 -5.39 13.60
C GLY A 7 18.09 -4.58 13.75
N ALA A 8 18.22 -3.34 14.21
CA ALA A 8 17.13 -2.37 14.14
C ALA A 8 17.01 -1.90 12.69
N PHE A 9 15.83 -2.02 12.11
CA PHE A 9 15.53 -1.49 10.78
C PHE A 9 14.70 -0.22 10.95
N GLY A 10 15.00 0.82 10.19
CA GLY A 10 14.16 2.00 10.05
C GLY A 10 13.56 1.99 8.65
N HIS A 11 12.24 1.92 8.56
CA HIS A 11 11.51 2.11 7.32
C HIS A 11 11.05 3.58 7.28
N VAL A 12 11.33 4.26 6.17
CA VAL A 12 10.83 5.61 5.91
C VAL A 12 10.02 5.57 4.63
N SER A 13 8.72 5.89 4.74
CA SER A 13 7.82 6.04 3.60
C SER A 13 7.56 7.53 3.38
N GLU A 14 7.76 8.02 2.16
CA GLU A 14 7.61 9.44 1.80
C GLU A 14 6.83 9.59 0.49
N PHE A 15 5.96 10.60 0.41
CA PHE A 15 5.42 11.10 -0.85
C PHE A 15 6.21 12.33 -1.33
N ILE A 16 6.62 12.28 -2.59
CA ILE A 16 7.45 13.30 -3.24
C ILE A 16 6.68 13.85 -4.44
N THR A 17 6.75 15.16 -4.63
CA THR A 17 6.22 15.90 -5.78
C THR A 17 7.38 16.41 -6.65
N HIS A 18 7.05 17.05 -7.76
CA HIS A 18 8.04 17.73 -8.60
C HIS A 18 8.80 18.88 -7.89
N GLU A 19 8.28 19.37 -6.76
CA GLU A 19 8.91 20.43 -5.94
C GLU A 19 9.69 19.87 -4.75
N GLY A 20 9.77 18.54 -4.60
CA GLY A 20 10.38 17.88 -3.45
C GLY A 20 9.34 17.21 -2.56
N ARG A 21 9.58 17.14 -1.25
CA ARG A 21 8.67 16.44 -0.33
C ARG A 21 7.29 17.09 -0.26
N LEU A 22 6.25 16.26 -0.16
CA LEU A 22 4.88 16.74 0.02
C LEU A 22 4.68 17.25 1.46
N ILE A 23 4.72 18.57 1.61
CA ILE A 23 4.61 19.28 2.88
C ILE A 23 3.57 20.40 2.74
N SER A 24 2.72 20.54 3.76
CA SER A 24 1.79 21.66 3.92
C SER A 24 1.83 22.15 5.36
N ARG A 25 2.21 23.43 5.55
CA ARG A 25 2.44 24.03 6.87
C ARG A 25 3.40 23.18 7.71
N GLU A 26 2.91 22.56 8.78
CA GLU A 26 3.67 21.69 9.71
C GLU A 26 3.37 20.20 9.49
N LYS A 27 2.62 19.84 8.43
CA LYS A 27 2.30 18.45 8.08
C LYS A 27 3.18 17.98 6.93
N GLU A 28 3.75 16.80 7.09
CA GLU A 28 4.57 16.12 6.07
C GLU A 28 3.96 14.76 5.76
N ALA A 29 3.87 14.40 4.48
CA ALA A 29 3.36 13.12 4.02
C ALA A 29 4.37 11.97 4.20
N GLN A 30 5.09 11.97 5.33
CA GLN A 30 6.12 11.01 5.71
C GLN A 30 5.62 10.14 6.86
N LYS A 31 5.96 8.84 6.81
CA LYS A 31 5.84 7.93 7.95
C LYS A 31 7.19 7.25 8.19
N ILE A 32 7.67 7.36 9.43
CA ILE A 32 8.84 6.63 9.91
C ILE A 32 8.36 5.49 10.79
N ILE A 33 8.78 4.27 10.46
CA ILE A 33 8.40 3.05 11.15
C ILE A 33 9.69 2.34 11.57
N TYR A 34 9.71 1.85 12.80
CA TYR A 34 10.84 1.10 13.34
C TYR A 34 10.41 -0.36 13.55
N PRO A 35 10.40 -1.18 12.49
CA PRO A 35 9.98 -2.57 12.60
C PRO A 35 10.99 -3.41 13.39
N GLY A 36 10.48 -4.25 14.29
CA GLY A 36 11.27 -5.19 15.08
C GLY A 36 10.62 -5.56 16.42
N GLY A 37 10.85 -6.78 16.89
CA GLY A 37 10.24 -7.25 18.14
C GLY A 37 8.72 -7.44 18.01
N THR A 38 7.94 -6.63 18.74
CA THR A 38 6.46 -6.65 18.72
C THR A 38 5.84 -5.60 17.80
N THR A 39 6.64 -4.75 17.14
CA THR A 39 6.12 -3.74 16.21
C THR A 39 5.92 -4.32 14.82
N GLU A 40 4.81 -3.96 14.19
CA GLU A 40 4.47 -4.44 12.86
C GLU A 40 5.41 -3.86 11.80
N TYR A 41 5.67 -4.67 10.77
CA TYR A 41 6.27 -4.18 9.53
C TYR A 41 5.29 -3.28 8.78
N TRP A 42 5.79 -2.46 7.86
CA TRP A 42 4.92 -1.64 7.00
C TRP A 42 3.94 -2.54 6.23
N ASN A 43 2.65 -2.21 6.31
CA ASN A 43 1.57 -3.00 5.75
C ASN A 43 0.58 -2.12 4.95
N THR A 44 -0.37 -2.76 4.26
CA THR A 44 -1.36 -2.04 3.43
C THR A 44 -2.23 -1.08 4.23
N GLU A 45 -2.58 -1.40 5.47
CA GLU A 45 -3.41 -0.52 6.31
C GLU A 45 -2.68 0.78 6.63
N GLN A 46 -1.40 0.68 7.01
CA GLN A 46 -0.53 1.82 7.24
C GLN A 46 -0.36 2.66 5.96
N LEU A 47 -0.21 2.03 4.79
CA LEU A 47 -0.19 2.73 3.50
C LEU A 47 -1.49 3.48 3.25
N LEU A 48 -2.66 2.86 3.47
CA LEU A 48 -3.96 3.51 3.24
C LEU A 48 -4.14 4.74 4.15
N VAL A 49 -3.76 4.63 5.43
CA VAL A 49 -3.78 5.77 6.36
C VAL A 49 -2.85 6.88 5.86
N GLN A 50 -1.62 6.54 5.45
CA GLN A 50 -0.68 7.52 4.92
C GLN A 50 -1.21 8.19 3.64
N VAL A 51 -1.82 7.45 2.72
CA VAL A 51 -2.41 8.00 1.49
C VAL A 51 -3.54 8.98 1.81
N ALA A 52 -4.41 8.64 2.75
CA ALA A 52 -5.50 9.55 3.16
C ALA A 52 -4.95 10.87 3.70
N GLU A 53 -3.99 10.82 4.63
CA GLU A 53 -3.33 12.03 5.15
C GLU A 53 -2.60 12.82 4.04
N SER A 54 -1.99 12.10 3.08
CA SER A 54 -1.28 12.73 1.96
C SER A 54 -2.22 13.46 1.01
N ILE A 55 -3.45 12.97 0.83
CA ILE A 55 -4.48 13.66 0.05
C ILE A 55 -4.84 14.98 0.75
N ASP A 56 -5.09 14.97 2.05
CA ASP A 56 -5.41 16.19 2.81
C ASP A 56 -4.28 17.23 2.70
N ILE A 57 -3.02 16.79 2.84
CA ILE A 57 -1.84 17.65 2.70
C ILE A 57 -1.72 18.19 1.26
N PHE A 58 -1.99 17.36 0.27
CA PHE A 58 -1.95 17.75 -1.14
C PHE A 58 -3.01 18.80 -1.48
N GLU A 59 -4.26 18.59 -1.06
CA GLU A 59 -5.36 19.52 -1.33
C GLU A 59 -5.11 20.89 -0.70
N GLU A 60 -4.50 20.92 0.48
CA GLU A 60 -4.10 22.17 1.13
C GLU A 60 -2.95 22.87 0.39
N ARG A 61 -1.94 22.10 -0.06
CA ARG A 61 -0.75 22.66 -0.73
C ARG A 61 -1.01 23.07 -2.17
N TYR A 62 -1.90 22.39 -2.86
CA TYR A 62 -2.20 22.56 -4.28
C TYR A 62 -3.73 22.65 -4.53
N PRO A 63 -4.38 23.77 -4.16
CA PRO A 63 -5.82 23.92 -4.35
C PRO A 63 -6.24 23.75 -5.82
N ASN A 64 -7.36 23.06 -6.03
CA ASN A 64 -7.94 22.79 -7.36
C ASN A 64 -7.04 21.96 -8.29
N LYS A 65 -6.12 21.17 -7.74
CA LYS A 65 -5.33 20.18 -8.48
C LYS A 65 -5.81 18.77 -8.14
N ILE A 66 -5.56 17.84 -9.06
CA ILE A 66 -5.87 16.42 -8.87
C ILE A 66 -4.53 15.69 -8.66
N PRO A 67 -4.33 14.99 -7.53
CA PRO A 67 -3.12 14.21 -7.32
C PRO A 67 -3.13 12.94 -8.18
N VAL A 68 -1.96 12.57 -8.70
CA VAL A 68 -1.72 11.26 -9.32
C VAL A 68 -0.64 10.56 -8.51
N PHE A 69 -0.99 9.46 -7.87
CA PHE A 69 -0.07 8.67 -7.06
C PHE A 69 0.58 7.58 -7.91
N ILE A 70 1.91 7.51 -7.87
CA ILE A 70 2.71 6.50 -8.56
C ILE A 70 3.50 5.76 -7.49
N PHE A 71 3.31 4.44 -7.45
CA PHE A 71 4.01 3.56 -6.52
C PHE A 71 4.93 2.62 -7.30
N ASP A 72 6.09 2.32 -6.75
CA ASP A 72 6.87 1.21 -7.26
C ASP A 72 6.21 -0.11 -6.84
N GLN A 73 5.88 -0.96 -7.81
CA GLN A 73 5.42 -2.31 -7.52
C GLN A 73 6.64 -3.20 -7.28
N SER A 74 7.39 -2.93 -6.21
CA SER A 74 8.43 -3.86 -5.76
C SER A 74 7.78 -5.09 -5.14
N SER A 75 8.31 -6.28 -5.42
CA SER A 75 7.77 -7.56 -4.95
C SER A 75 7.78 -7.72 -3.42
N ALA A 76 8.39 -6.77 -2.69
CA ALA A 76 8.32 -6.68 -1.23
C ALA A 76 6.91 -6.31 -0.72
N HIS A 77 6.02 -5.87 -1.60
CA HIS A 77 4.66 -5.43 -1.28
C HIS A 77 3.56 -6.38 -1.79
N ALA A 78 3.85 -7.69 -1.88
CA ALA A 78 2.84 -8.73 -2.18
C ALA A 78 1.83 -8.92 -1.01
N SER A 79 1.39 -7.83 -0.40
CA SER A 79 0.35 -7.77 0.62
C SER A 79 -1.00 -7.72 -0.08
N HIS A 80 -1.76 -8.80 0.02
CA HIS A 80 -3.15 -8.85 -0.39
C HIS A 80 -4.02 -8.22 0.71
N ARG A 81 -4.99 -7.38 0.33
CA ARG A 81 -6.04 -6.92 1.25
C ARG A 81 -6.79 -8.14 1.81
N GLU A 82 -7.26 -8.08 3.05
CA GLU A 82 -8.13 -9.12 3.60
C GLU A 82 -9.36 -9.36 2.72
N GLY A 83 -9.50 -10.62 2.25
CA GLY A 83 -10.55 -11.04 1.33
C GLY A 83 -10.31 -10.67 -0.15
N ALA A 84 -9.11 -10.20 -0.51
CA ALA A 84 -8.72 -10.07 -1.91
C ALA A 84 -8.52 -11.46 -2.56
N LEU A 85 -8.73 -11.52 -3.87
CA LEU A 85 -8.53 -12.74 -4.65
C LEU A 85 -7.05 -13.13 -4.64
N ASP A 86 -6.70 -14.24 -4.01
CA ASP A 86 -5.37 -14.83 -4.08
C ASP A 86 -5.43 -16.11 -4.93
N ALA A 87 -5.04 -15.98 -6.20
CA ALA A 87 -5.06 -17.07 -7.16
C ALA A 87 -4.18 -18.27 -6.73
N PHE A 88 -3.18 -18.05 -5.87
CA PHE A 88 -2.33 -19.13 -5.36
C PHE A 88 -2.98 -19.90 -4.20
N ARG A 89 -4.02 -19.35 -3.58
CA ARG A 89 -4.81 -19.97 -2.51
C ARG A 89 -6.17 -20.47 -2.97
N MET A 90 -6.52 -20.26 -4.24
CA MET A 90 -7.74 -20.81 -4.82
C MET A 90 -7.58 -22.31 -5.11
N ASN A 91 -8.68 -23.06 -4.97
CA ASN A 91 -8.71 -24.46 -5.38
C ASN A 91 -8.50 -24.55 -6.89
N LEU A 92 -7.52 -25.34 -7.32
CA LEU A 92 -7.30 -25.61 -8.75
C LEU A 92 -8.35 -26.57 -9.34
N THR A 93 -9.04 -27.33 -8.49
CA THR A 93 -10.01 -28.36 -8.89
C THR A 93 -11.30 -28.20 -8.10
N GLU A 94 -12.37 -28.86 -8.55
CA GLU A 94 -13.60 -28.93 -7.78
C GLU A 94 -13.37 -29.66 -6.45
N GLY A 95 -13.88 -29.09 -5.36
CA GLY A 95 -13.69 -29.58 -3.99
C GLY A 95 -12.68 -28.74 -3.19
N GLY A 96 -13.03 -28.49 -1.92
CA GLY A 96 -12.28 -27.66 -0.98
C GLY A 96 -13.12 -26.52 -0.41
N VAL A 97 -12.77 -26.03 0.78
CA VAL A 97 -13.43 -24.85 1.38
C VAL A 97 -12.80 -23.60 0.75
N PRO A 98 -13.52 -22.83 -0.06
CA PRO A 98 -12.98 -21.58 -0.61
C PRO A 98 -12.74 -20.58 0.51
N GLU A 99 -11.62 -19.85 0.46
CA GLU A 99 -11.44 -18.72 1.37
C GLU A 99 -12.51 -17.64 1.10
N PRO A 100 -13.05 -16.97 2.12
CA PRO A 100 -14.00 -15.88 1.94
C PRO A 100 -13.40 -14.76 1.09
N GLN A 101 -13.87 -14.61 -0.15
CA GLN A 101 -13.45 -13.55 -1.07
C GLN A 101 -14.55 -12.48 -1.14
N LYS A 102 -14.15 -11.21 -1.14
CA LYS A 102 -15.10 -10.11 -1.33
C LYS A 102 -15.58 -10.10 -2.78
N ALA A 103 -16.88 -9.83 -2.97
CA ALA A 103 -17.44 -9.62 -4.28
C ALA A 103 -16.65 -8.50 -4.99
N THR A 104 -16.09 -8.83 -6.16
CA THR A 104 -15.38 -7.87 -7.00
C THR A 104 -16.31 -7.42 -8.13
N TYR A 105 -16.37 -6.12 -8.38
CA TYR A 105 -17.11 -5.56 -9.53
C TYR A 105 -16.19 -5.52 -10.75
N PHE A 106 -16.57 -6.24 -11.80
CA PHE A 106 -15.96 -6.13 -13.11
C PHE A 106 -16.81 -5.19 -13.98
N PRO A 107 -16.30 -4.02 -14.40
CA PRO A 107 -17.02 -3.15 -15.31
C PRO A 107 -17.29 -3.88 -16.64
N PRO A 108 -18.51 -3.78 -17.19
CA PRO A 108 -18.92 -4.53 -18.38
C PRO A 108 -18.08 -4.24 -19.64
N ASP A 109 -17.38 -3.10 -19.67
CA ASP A 109 -16.65 -2.61 -20.86
C ASP A 109 -15.22 -3.17 -21.01
N THR A 110 -14.78 -4.08 -20.13
CA THR A 110 -13.43 -4.65 -20.19
C THR A 110 -13.21 -5.69 -21.30
N ASN A 111 -14.24 -5.98 -22.11
CA ASN A 111 -14.21 -6.98 -23.18
C ASN A 111 -13.98 -6.40 -24.59
N THR A 112 -13.62 -5.13 -24.73
CA THR A 112 -13.12 -4.63 -26.02
C THR A 112 -11.72 -5.19 -26.25
N LYS A 113 -11.65 -6.26 -27.05
CA LYS A 113 -10.42 -6.79 -27.64
C LYS A 113 -9.61 -5.60 -28.20
N ARG A 114 -8.37 -5.45 -27.72
CA ARG A 114 -7.36 -4.66 -28.43
C ARG A 114 -6.98 -5.34 -29.74
#